data_AF-A0A9E1DWI9-F1
#
_entry.id   AF-A0A9E1DWI9-F1
#
_cell.length_a   1.000
_cell.length_b   1.000
_cell.length_c   1.000
_cell.angle_alpha   90.00
_cell.angle_beta   90.00
_cell.angle_gamma   90.00
#
_symmetry.space_group_name_H-M   'P 1'
#
loop_
_entity.id
_entity.type
_entity.pdbx_description
1 polymer ?
#
loop_
_entity_poly.entity_id
_entity_poly.type
_entity_poly.pdbx_seq_one_letter_code
_entity_poly.pdbx_strand_id
1 'polypeptide(L)' 'GGTPEMIAEAVEIIGGKAAVEVSGRVDREQLERLSSLGVDVISSGALTHAARFVDLSMCMASLKQGAPGTGP' A
#
# COMPACT_ATOMS: atom_id res chain seq x y z
N GLY A 1 -16.06 -10.38 -3.91
CA GLY A 1 -17.41 -10.65 -4.45
C GLY A 1 -18.46 -10.86 -3.37
N GLY A 2 -18.30 -10.28 -2.18
CA GLY A 2 -19.35 -10.20 -1.15
C GLY A 2 -19.68 -8.74 -0.90
N THR A 3 -20.89 -8.45 -0.45
CA THR A 3 -21.26 -7.08 -0.06
C THR A 3 -20.63 -6.74 1.30
N PRO A 4 -20.45 -5.45 1.64
CA PRO A 4 -19.92 -5.05 2.95
C PRO A 4 -20.70 -5.65 4.13
N GLU A 5 -22.00 -5.82 3.98
CA GLU A 5 -22.88 -6.40 5.01
C GLU A 5 -22.55 -7.87 5.27
N MET A 6 -22.32 -8.65 4.21
CA MET A 6 -21.90 -10.05 4.34
C MET A 6 -20.53 -10.19 5.00
N ILE A 7 -19.62 -9.25 4.72
CA ILE A 7 -18.28 -9.24 5.31
C ILE A 7 -18.37 -8.90 6.81
N ALA A 8 -19.18 -7.91 7.18
CA ALA A 8 -19.43 -7.57 8.57
C ALA A 8 -20.02 -8.75 9.35
N GLU A 9 -21.03 -9.42 8.78
CA GLU A 9 -21.62 -10.61 9.39
C GLU A 9 -20.59 -11.73 9.55
N ALA A 10 -19.75 -11.96 8.53
CA ALA A 10 -18.69 -12.96 8.61
C ALA A 10 -17.65 -12.64 9.71
N VAL A 11 -17.25 -11.37 9.86
CA VAL A 11 -16.32 -10.94 10.91
C VAL A 11 -16.93 -11.19 12.29
N GLU A 12 -18.21 -10.85 12.49
CA GLU A 12 -18.93 -11.11 13.75
C GLU A 12 -19.03 -12.61 14.06
N ILE A 13 -19.34 -13.44 13.06
CA ILE A 13 -19.39 -14.90 13.21
C ILE A 13 -18.03 -15.46 13.62
N ILE A 14 -16.94 -14.97 13.01
CA ILE A 14 -15.58 -15.42 13.29
C ILE A 14 -15.15 -14.99 14.70
N GLY A 15 -15.54 -13.79 15.14
CA GLY A 15 -15.36 -13.33 16.52
C GLY A 15 -13.90 -13.42 16.99
N GLY A 16 -12.95 -13.09 16.11
CA GLY A 16 -11.51 -13.11 16.40
C GLY A 16 -10.88 -14.50 16.54
N LYS A 17 -11.60 -15.58 16.22
CA LYS A 17 -11.09 -16.96 16.31
C LYS A 17 -10.19 -17.35 15.13
N ALA A 18 -10.26 -16.60 14.03
CA ALA A 18 -9.46 -16.79 12.83
C ALA A 18 -9.21 -15.45 12.15
N ALA A 19 -8.15 -15.39 11.34
CA ALA A 19 -7.87 -14.23 10.51
C ALA A 19 -8.87 -14.12 9.35
N VAL A 20 -9.33 -12.91 9.06
CA VAL A 20 -10.27 -12.60 7.99
C VAL A 20 -9.53 -11.89 6.86
N GLU A 21 -9.53 -12.51 5.68
CA GLU A 21 -9.02 -11.91 4.45
C GLU A 21 -10.18 -11.57 3.49
N VAL A 22 -10.14 -10.36 2.92
CA VAL A 22 -11.00 -9.95 1.80
C VAL A 22 -10.18 -9.73 0.54
N SER A 23 -10.56 -10.42 -0.54
CA SER A 23 -9.89 -10.32 -1.85
C SER A 23 -10.81 -9.69 -2.92
N GLY A 24 -10.22 -8.94 -3.85
CA GLY A 24 -10.94 -8.42 -5.02
C GLY A 24 -10.29 -7.21 -5.69
N ARG A 25 -11.02 -6.62 -6.64
CA ARG A 25 -10.75 -5.25 -7.11
C ARG A 25 -11.24 -4.30 -6.03
N VAL A 26 -10.32 -3.86 -5.18
CA VAL A 26 -10.57 -2.89 -4.12
C VAL A 26 -10.12 -1.52 -4.61
N ASP A 27 -11.06 -0.60 -4.78
CA ASP A 27 -10.76 0.82 -4.97
C ASP A 27 -10.58 1.53 -3.62
N ARG A 28 -10.23 2.82 -3.66
CA ARG A 28 -9.91 3.59 -2.45
C ARG A 28 -11.10 3.77 -1.51
N GLU A 29 -12.31 3.90 -2.06
CA GLU A 29 -13.54 4.06 -1.28
C GLU A 29 -13.95 2.75 -0.62
N GLN A 30 -13.85 1.65 -1.37
CA GLN A 30 -14.05 0.30 -0.86
C GLN A 30 -13.02 -0.04 0.21
N LEU A 31 -11.76 0.40 0.07
CA LEU A 31 -10.72 0.15 1.06
C LEU A 31 -11.08 0.75 2.41
N GLU A 32 -11.51 2.00 2.45
CA GLU A 32 -11.95 2.67 3.68
C GLU A 32 -13.13 1.92 4.32
N ARG A 33 -14.16 1.59 3.52
CA ARG A 33 -15.31 0.82 4.01
C ARG A 33 -14.90 -0.55 4.56
N LEU A 34 -14.12 -1.33 3.80
CA LEU A 34 -13.70 -2.68 4.19
C LEU A 34 -12.80 -2.68 5.43
N SER A 35 -11.86 -1.74 5.52
CA SER A 35 -10.97 -1.61 6.68
C SER A 35 -11.72 -1.32 7.98
N SER A 36 -12.86 -0.64 7.90
CA SER A 36 -13.71 -0.34 9.06
C SER A 36 -14.49 -1.55 9.58
N LEU A 37 -14.56 -2.65 8.82
CA LEU A 37 -15.32 -3.85 9.17
C LEU A 37 -14.55 -4.84 10.05
N GLY A 38 -13.30 -4.54 10.43
CA GLY A 38 -12.50 -5.40 11.31
C GLY A 38 -11.87 -6.60 10.60
N VAL A 39 -11.61 -6.49 9.29
CA VAL A 39 -10.86 -7.49 8.52
C VAL A 39 -9.35 -7.34 8.77
N ASP A 40 -8.63 -8.46 8.82
CA ASP A 40 -7.18 -8.45 9.11
C ASP A 40 -6.34 -8.14 7.86
N VAL A 41 -6.78 -8.64 6.70
CA VAL A 41 -6.02 -8.53 5.44
C VAL A 41 -6.94 -8.18 4.28
N ILE A 42 -6.48 -7.24 3.45
CA ILE A 42 -7.11 -6.91 2.18
C ILE A 42 -6.11 -7.16 1.06
N SER A 43 -6.41 -8.09 0.17
CA SER A 43 -5.57 -8.41 -0.97
C SER A 43 -6.11 -7.76 -2.25
N SER A 44 -5.22 -7.03 -2.96
CA SER A 44 -5.56 -6.35 -4.22
C SER A 44 -4.52 -6.66 -5.29
N GLY A 45 -4.95 -7.45 -6.28
CA GLY A 45 -4.09 -7.76 -7.43
C GLY A 45 -3.71 -6.53 -8.24
N ALA A 46 -4.49 -5.44 -8.19
CA ALA A 46 -4.25 -4.23 -8.97
C ALA A 46 -2.88 -3.59 -8.68
N LEU A 47 -2.32 -3.84 -7.49
CA LEU A 47 -1.00 -3.38 -7.09
C LEU A 47 0.14 -4.00 -7.90
N THR A 48 -0.07 -5.12 -8.59
CA THR A 48 0.98 -5.77 -9.41
C THR A 48 0.71 -5.70 -10.90
N HIS A 49 -0.54 -5.88 -11.34
CA HIS A 49 -0.87 -5.89 -12.78
C HIS A 49 -1.35 -4.54 -13.34
N ALA A 50 -1.64 -3.56 -12.48
CA ALA A 50 -2.18 -2.26 -12.87
C ALA A 50 -1.51 -1.08 -12.13
N ALA A 51 -0.33 -1.30 -11.56
CA ALA A 51 0.43 -0.24 -10.90
C ALA A 51 0.87 0.84 -11.90
N ARG A 52 0.74 2.11 -11.50
CA ARG A 52 1.25 3.23 -12.29
C ARG A 52 2.76 3.37 -12.07
N PHE A 53 3.46 3.70 -13.15
CA PHE A 53 4.89 4.04 -13.09
C PHE A 53 5.10 5.31 -12.27
N VAL A 54 6.20 5.36 -11.51
CA VAL A 54 6.66 6.57 -10.83
C VAL A 54 7.79 7.19 -11.65
N ASP A 55 7.68 8.47 -11.97
CA ASP A 55 8.73 9.20 -12.67
C ASP A 55 9.83 9.62 -11.67
N LEU A 56 11.06 9.19 -11.93
CA LEU A 56 12.21 9.42 -11.04
C LEU A 56 13.36 10.03 -11.83
N SER A 57 13.93 11.11 -11.31
CA SER A 57 15.14 11.74 -11.85
C SER A 57 16.17 11.94 -10.73
N MET A 58 17.45 11.74 -11.07
CA MET A 58 18.58 11.96 -10.16
C MET A 58 19.47 13.05 -10.75
N CYS A 59 19.64 14.15 -10.03
CA CYS A 59 20.58 15.21 -10.39
C CYS A 59 21.79 15.14 -9.47
N MET A 60 22.96 14.82 -10.02
CA MET A 60 24.20 14.78 -9.24
C MET A 60 24.80 16.17 -9.13
N ALA A 61 24.99 16.65 -7.90
CA ALA A 61 25.78 17.85 -7.65
C ALA A 61 27.28 17.51 -7.67
N SER A 62 28.07 18.32 -8.37
CA SER A 62 29.53 18.18 -8.36
C SER A 62 30.08 18.70 -7.02
N LEU A 63 30.97 17.91 -6.40
CA LEU A 63 31.72 18.34 -5.24
C LEU A 63 32.78 19.35 -5.68
N LYS A 64 32.79 20.54 -5.09
CA LYS A 64 33.91 21.48 -5.27
C LYS A 64 35.17 20.85 -4.68
N GLN A 65 36.13 20.48 -5.53
CA GLN A 65 37.46 20.12 -5.05
C GLN A 65 38.13 21.38 -4.47
N GLY A 66 38.67 21.28 -3.25
CA GLY A 66 39.46 22.34 -2.64
C GLY A 66 40.68 22.66 -3.50
N ALA A 67 40.99 23.94 -3.65
CA ALA A 67 42.10 24.43 -4.48
C ALA A 67 43.41 23.71 -4.10
N PRO A 68 44.27 23.36 -5.08
CA PRO A 68 45.57 22.78 -4.79
C PRO A 68 46.37 23.75 -3.91
N GLY A 69 46.81 23.25 -2.76
CA GLY A 69 47.52 24.03 -1.75
C GLY A 69 48.75 24.70 -2.34
N THR A 70 48.83 26.01 -2.18
CA THR A 70 50.06 26.77 -2.37
C THR A 70 50.87 26.73 -1.08
N GLY A 71 51.97 25.98 -1.10
CA GLY A 71 53.16 26.28 -0.30
C GLY A 71 53.73 25.11 0.52
N PRO A 72 54.95 25.26 1.07
CA PRO A 72 55.91 26.34 0.82
C PRO A 72 56.79 26.13 -0.43
#